data_AF-C5T681-F1
#
_entry.id   AF-C5T681-F1
#
_cell.length_a   1.000
_cell.length_b   1.000
_cell.length_c   1.000
_cell.angle_alpha   90.00
_cell.angle_beta   90.00
_cell.angle_gamma   90.00
#
_symmetry.space_group_name_H-M   'P 1'
#
loop_
_entity.id
_entity.type
_entity.pdbx_description
1 polymer ?
#
loop_
_entity_poly.entity_id
_entity_poly.type
_entity_poly.pdbx_seq_one_letter_code
_entity_poly.pdbx_strand_id
1 'polypeptide(L)' 'MVLVLGHVAARAALGRTEPLGRLRADLHQMAGCPAIVTYDPAFLLRSQDTKPSAWADLCRALALVAANAGT' A
#
# COMPACT_ATOMS: atom_id res chain seq x y z
N MET A 1 -7.71 6.62 -5.77
CA MET A 1 -6.83 5.59 -5.14
C MET A 1 -5.93 6.29 -4.13
N VAL A 2 -5.67 5.66 -2.98
CA VAL A 2 -4.72 6.14 -1.97
C VAL A 2 -3.58 5.14 -1.81
N LEU A 3 -2.34 5.62 -1.77
CA LEU A 3 -1.17 4.82 -1.39
C LEU A 3 -0.77 5.17 0.04
N VAL A 4 -0.67 4.15 0.89
CA VAL A 4 -0.33 4.32 2.30
C VAL A 4 1.06 3.72 2.55
N LEU A 5 2.02 4.59 2.89
CA LEU A 5 3.43 4.24 2.96
C LEU A 5 3.87 4.02 4.41
N GLY A 6 4.18 2.76 4.75
CA GLY A 6 4.72 2.39 6.05
C GLY A 6 3.67 2.11 7.12
N HIS A 7 4.13 1.50 8.21
CA HIS A 7 3.27 0.99 9.28
C HIS A 7 2.58 2.11 10.07
N VAL A 8 3.26 3.22 10.34
CA VAL A 8 2.68 4.36 11.08
C VAL A 8 1.53 5.00 10.29
N ALA A 9 1.74 5.25 9.00
CA ALA A 9 0.69 5.78 8.13
C ALA A 9 -0.47 4.79 8.00
N ALA A 10 -0.20 3.49 7.84
CA ALA A 10 -1.25 2.47 7.75
C ALA A 10 -2.10 2.39 9.02
N ARG A 11 -1.48 2.46 10.20
CA ARG A 11 -2.21 2.47 11.48
C ARG A 11 -3.11 3.68 11.61
N ALA A 12 -2.60 4.88 11.30
CA ALA A 12 -3.36 6.12 11.37
C ALA A 12 -4.50 6.16 10.33
N ALA A 13 -4.22 5.72 9.11
CA ALA A 13 -5.16 5.76 8.00
C ALA A 13 -6.27 4.71 8.08
N LEU A 14 -5.96 3.52 8.59
CA LEU A 14 -6.87 2.36 8.57
C LEU A 14 -7.47 2.05 9.95
N GLY A 15 -6.92 2.60 11.04
CA GLY A 15 -7.31 2.24 12.41
C GLY A 15 -6.99 0.78 12.77
N ARG A 16 -6.01 0.19 12.08
CA ARG A 16 -5.61 -1.22 12.17
C ARG A 16 -4.25 -1.34 12.84
N THR A 17 -3.96 -2.47 13.49
CA THR A 17 -2.71 -2.70 14.25
C THR A 17 -1.97 -3.95 13.83
N GLU A 18 -2.46 -4.65 12.81
CA GLU A 18 -1.86 -5.82 12.22
C GLU A 18 -0.47 -5.50 11.65
N PRO A 19 0.46 -6.48 11.62
CA PRO A 19 1.79 -6.27 11.02
C PRO A 19 1.69 -5.76 9.59
N LEU A 20 2.62 -4.87 9.20
CA LEU A 20 2.64 -4.26 7.87
C LEU A 20 2.55 -5.29 6.74
N GLY A 21 3.21 -6.45 6.87
CA GLY A 21 3.14 -7.52 5.88
C GLY A 21 1.71 -8.03 5.62
N ARG A 22 0.86 -8.08 6.67
CA ARG A 22 -0.55 -8.46 6.56
C ARG A 22 -1.36 -7.34 5.91
N LEU A 23 -1.14 -6.09 6.33
CA LEU A 23 -1.81 -4.93 5.74
C LEU A 23 -1.49 -4.76 4.25
N ARG A 24 -0.28 -5.14 3.81
CA ARG A 24 0.11 -5.14 2.39
C ARG A 24 -0.59 -6.21 1.56
N ALA A 25 -1.05 -7.31 2.16
CA ALA A 25 -1.66 -8.40 1.41
C ALA A 25 -3.05 -8.02 0.85
N ASP A 26 -3.77 -7.15 1.57
CA ASP A 26 -5.17 -6.84 1.31
C ASP A 26 -5.36 -5.52 0.55
N LEU A 27 -6.49 -5.42 -0.16
CA LEU A 27 -7.03 -4.15 -0.66
C LEU A 27 -7.87 -3.50 0.44
N HIS A 28 -7.60 -2.23 0.74
CA HIS A 28 -8.32 -1.47 1.75
C HIS A 28 -9.26 -0.45 1.14
N GLN A 29 -10.12 0.12 1.97
CA GLN A 29 -10.92 1.30 1.64
C GLN A 29 -10.70 2.40 2.66
N MET A 30 -10.63 3.63 2.17
CA MET A 30 -10.51 4.86 2.94
C MET A 30 -11.48 5.90 2.39
N ALA A 31 -12.50 6.26 3.17
CA ALA A 31 -13.50 7.27 2.78
C ALA A 31 -14.08 7.04 1.36
N GLY A 32 -14.41 5.79 1.02
CA GLY A 32 -14.92 5.41 -0.30
C GLY A 32 -13.86 5.30 -1.41
N CYS A 33 -12.58 5.53 -1.10
CA CYS A 33 -11.47 5.40 -2.03
C CYS A 33 -10.71 4.08 -1.80
N PRO A 34 -10.39 3.30 -2.84
CA PRO A 34 -9.49 2.15 -2.70
C PRO A 34 -8.12 2.58 -2.18
N ALA A 35 -7.52 1.79 -1.29
CA ALA A 35 -6.23 2.06 -0.68
C ALA A 35 -5.32 0.83 -0.70
N ILE A 36 -4.06 1.03 -1.09
CA ILE A 36 -3.01 0.01 -1.06
C ILE A 36 -1.93 0.43 -0.07
N VAL A 37 -1.53 -0.51 0.79
CA VAL A 37 -0.43 -0.31 1.74
C VAL A 37 0.87 -0.82 1.14
N THR A 38 1.98 -0.10 1.32
CA THR A 38 3.33 -0.58 0.99
C THR A 38 4.37 -0.06 1.99
N TYR A 39 5.65 -0.30 1.74
CA TYR A 39 6.75 0.12 2.58
C TYR A 39 6.97 1.63 2.54
N ASP A 40 7.48 2.18 3.65
CA ASP A 40 7.92 3.57 3.74
C ASP A 40 9.22 3.78 2.92
N PRO A 41 9.39 4.92 2.22
CA PRO A 41 10.60 5.19 1.44
C PRO A 41 11.89 5.12 2.25
N ALA A 42 11.93 5.63 3.48
CA ALA A 42 13.12 5.57 4.32
C ALA A 42 13.44 4.13 4.75
N PHE A 43 12.42 3.28 4.94
CA PHE A 43 12.62 1.84 5.15
C PHE A 43 13.25 1.18 3.92
N LEU A 44 12.79 1.49 2.71
CA LEU A 44 13.33 0.92 1.47
C LEU A 44 14.80 1.27 1.22
N LEU A 45 15.26 2.43 1.71
CA LEU A 45 16.68 2.82 1.65
C LEU A 45 17.56 1.92 2.53
N ARG A 46 17.05 1.50 3.70
CA ARG A 46 17.78 0.65 4.65
C ARG A 46 17.63 -0.84 4.37
N SER A 47 16.56 -1.25 3.69
CA SER A 47 16.23 -2.67 3.44
C SER A 47 15.95 -2.90 1.96
N GLN A 48 17.00 -2.81 1.14
CA GLN A 48 16.85 -2.78 -0.33
C GLN A 48 16.25 -4.08 -0.91
N ASP A 49 16.44 -5.23 -0.26
CA ASP A 49 15.85 -6.50 -0.69
C ASP A 49 14.32 -6.50 -0.67
N THR A 50 13.69 -5.51 -0.04
CA THR A 50 12.23 -5.34 -0.02
C THR A 50 11.68 -4.54 -1.21
N LYS A 51 12.55 -3.92 -2.03
CA LYS A 51 12.13 -3.16 -3.21
C LYS A 51 11.28 -3.96 -4.22
N PRO A 52 11.57 -5.24 -4.54
CA PRO A 52 10.72 -6.03 -5.43
C PRO A 52 9.30 -6.19 -4.89
N SER A 53 9.17 -6.39 -3.58
CA SER A 53 7.87 -6.46 -2.90
C SER A 53 7.12 -5.13 -2.94
N ALA A 54 7.81 -4.01 -2.75
CA ALA A 54 7.23 -2.67 -2.89
C ALA A 54 6.75 -2.41 -4.33
N TRP A 55 7.54 -2.83 -5.31
CA TRP A 55 7.18 -2.70 -6.72
C TRP A 55 5.92 -3.48 -7.07
N ALA A 56 5.78 -4.71 -6.56
CA ALA A 56 4.56 -5.49 -6.74
C ALA A 56 3.32 -4.79 -6.17
N ASP A 57 3.44 -4.09 -5.03
CA ASP A 57 2.36 -3.29 -4.45
C ASP A 57 1.97 -2.13 -5.40
N LEU A 58 2.94 -1.43 -5.98
CA LEU A 58 2.70 -0.34 -6.94
C LEU A 58 2.06 -0.85 -8.24
N CYS A 59 2.49 -2.00 -8.76
CA CYS A 59 1.86 -2.62 -9.92
C CYS A 59 0.39 -2.96 -9.64
N ARG A 60 0.06 -3.48 -8.45
CA ARG A 60 -1.34 -3.72 -8.04
C ARG A 60 -2.14 -2.42 -7.99
N ALA A 61 -1.57 -1.35 -7.43
CA ALA A 61 -2.23 -0.05 -7.39
C ALA A 61 -2.48 0.51 -8.81
N LEU A 62 -1.51 0.40 -9.71
CA LEU A 62 -1.65 0.82 -11.09
C LEU A 62 -2.74 0.03 -11.83
N ALA A 63 -2.78 -1.30 -11.66
CA ALA A 63 -3.81 -2.15 -12.25
C ALA A 63 -5.22 -1.74 -11.80
N LEU A 64 -5.40 -1.41 -10.52
CA LEU A 64 -6.66 -0.92 -9.98
C LEU A 64 -7.05 0.44 -10.56
N VAL A 65 -6.10 1.37 -10.73
CA VAL A 65 -6.38 2.66 -11.38
C VAL A 65 -6.77 2.47 -12.84
N ALA A 66 -6.06 1.62 -13.58
CA ALA A 66 -6.35 1.34 -14.99
C ALA A 66 -7.73 0.70 -15.17
N ALA A 67 -8.13 -0.23 -14.30
CA ALA A 67 -9.45 -0.85 -14.34
C ALA A 67 -10.60 0.15 -14.12
N ASN A 68 -10.39 1.19 -13.30
CA ASN A 68 -11.38 2.23 -13.03
C ASN A 68 -11.42 3.34 -14.09
N ALA A 69 -10.46 3.37 -15.04
CA ALA A 69 -10.42 4.36 -16.12
C ALA A 69 -11.21 3.92 -17.37
N GLY A 70 -11.66 2.66 -17.41
CA GLY A 70 -12.42 2.07 -18.52
C GLY A 70 -13.95 2.16 -18.39
N THR A 71 -14.45 2.91 -17.41
CA THR A 71 -15.87 3.19 -17.15
C THR A 71 -16.11 4.69 -17.19
#